data_AF-A0A7C7A013-F1
#
_entry.id   AF-A0A7C7A013-F1
#
_cell.length_a   1.000
_cell.length_b   1.000
_cell.length_c   1.000
_cell.angle_alpha   90.00
_cell.angle_beta   90.00
_cell.angle_gamma   90.00
#
_symmetry.space_group_name_H-M   'P 1'
#
loop_
_entity.id
_entity.type
_entity.pdbx_description
1 polymer ?
#
loop_
_entity_poly.entity_id
_entity_poly.type
_entity_poly.pdbx_seq_one_letter_code
_entity_poly.pdbx_strand_id
1 'polypeptide(L)'
;NDKNRLGCRTLFATHYHELTELEERLYGIKNYCVSVKKKGDDIIFLRKIIRGGADKSYGVEVAGLAGIPPQVIERAKMILNELDEADINKAHKKKRQKPVDGQLDLFTSSSLSKAEREVLDELRTLDPSAITPLDALNRLYTLQQKLK
;
A
#
# COMPACT_ATOMS: atom_id res chain seq x y z
N ASN A 1 25.88 -35.24 -2.68
CA ASN A 1 24.60 -35.49 -3.35
C ASN A 1 23.65 -36.14 -2.38
N ASP A 2 22.81 -35.32 -1.75
CA ASP A 2 21.74 -35.78 -0.86
C ASP A 2 20.66 -36.47 -1.71
N LYS A 3 20.44 -37.79 -1.53
CA LYS A 3 19.54 -38.59 -2.36
C LYS A 3 18.07 -38.14 -2.29
N ASN A 4 17.72 -37.30 -1.30
CA ASN A 4 16.38 -36.74 -1.12
C ASN A 4 16.17 -35.36 -1.78
N ARG A 5 17.20 -34.76 -2.41
CA ARG A 5 17.06 -33.46 -3.12
C ARG A 5 17.44 -33.63 -4.59
N LEU A 6 16.42 -33.72 -5.45
CA LEU A 6 16.54 -33.96 -6.90
C LEU A 6 17.20 -32.82 -7.69
N GLY A 7 17.39 -31.63 -7.09
CA GLY A 7 18.16 -30.53 -7.68
C GLY A 7 17.72 -30.13 -9.09
N CYS A 8 16.43 -30.29 -9.41
CA CYS A 8 15.92 -30.09 -10.76
C CYS A 8 15.93 -28.60 -11.16
N ARG A 9 16.23 -28.35 -12.44
CA ARG A 9 16.08 -27.00 -13.02
C ARG A 9 14.60 -26.66 -13.04
N THR A 10 14.24 -25.56 -12.40
CA THR A 10 12.84 -25.12 -12.24
C THR A 10 12.70 -23.69 -12.73
N LEU A 11 11.67 -23.43 -13.53
CA LEU A 11 11.21 -22.07 -13.83
C LEU A 11 9.85 -21.89 -13.16
N PHE A 12 9.74 -20.84 -12.35
CA PHE A 12 8.54 -20.56 -11.57
C PHE A 12 8.02 -19.16 -11.93
N ALA A 13 6.92 -19.11 -12.67
CA ALA A 13 6.24 -17.86 -13.01
C ALA A 13 5.18 -17.55 -11.95
N THR A 14 5.23 -16.36 -11.36
CA THR A 14 4.35 -15.97 -10.25
C THR A 14 4.00 -14.48 -10.29
N HIS A 15 2.88 -14.13 -9.67
CA HIS A 15 2.48 -12.74 -9.40
C HIS A 15 2.72 -12.34 -7.94
N TYR A 16 3.17 -13.25 -7.08
CA TYR A 16 3.51 -12.95 -5.68
C TYR A 16 4.89 -12.29 -5.58
N HIS A 17 4.90 -11.02 -5.20
CA HIS A 17 6.14 -10.24 -5.05
C HIS A 17 6.97 -10.70 -3.85
N GLU A 18 6.33 -11.19 -2.79
CA GLU A 18 6.96 -11.65 -1.55
C GLU A 18 7.92 -12.82 -1.78
N LEU A 19 7.69 -13.61 -2.84
CA LEU A 19 8.57 -14.72 -3.21
C LEU A 19 9.91 -14.25 -3.78
N THR A 20 10.04 -12.99 -4.20
CA THR A 20 11.32 -12.44 -4.64
C THR A 20 12.35 -12.40 -3.50
N GLU A 21 11.91 -12.28 -2.25
CA GLU A 21 12.79 -12.35 -1.07
C GLU A 21 13.48 -13.72 -0.91
N LEU A 22 12.97 -14.77 -1.57
CA LEU A 22 13.55 -16.11 -1.47
C LEU A 22 14.93 -16.21 -2.13
N GLU A 23 15.27 -15.34 -3.09
CA GLU A 23 16.62 -15.29 -3.66
C GLU A 23 17.70 -15.01 -2.59
N GLU A 24 17.36 -14.25 -1.54
CA GLU A 24 18.28 -13.93 -0.45
C GLU A 24 18.33 -15.05 0.61
N ARG A 25 17.26 -15.83 0.74
CA ARG A 25 17.11 -16.84 1.81
C ARG A 25 17.53 -18.25 1.39
N LEU A 26 17.44 -18.59 0.10
CA LEU A 26 17.66 -19.94 -0.40
C LEU A 26 18.70 -19.98 -1.51
N TYR A 27 19.66 -20.89 -1.38
CA TYR A 27 20.67 -21.13 -2.39
C TYR A 27 20.06 -21.67 -3.69
N GLY A 28 20.54 -21.15 -4.83
CA GLY A 28 20.14 -21.60 -6.16
C GLY A 28 18.92 -20.89 -6.75
N ILE A 29 18.28 -19.98 -6.00
CA ILE A 29 17.19 -19.15 -6.51
C ILE A 29 17.75 -17.88 -7.18
N LYS A 30 17.16 -17.49 -8.31
CA LYS A 30 17.49 -16.30 -9.09
C LYS A 30 16.20 -15.68 -9.59
N ASN A 31 15.95 -14.41 -9.25
CA ASN A 31 14.79 -13.68 -9.72
C ASN A 31 15.02 -13.12 -11.13
N TYR A 32 13.98 -13.22 -11.94
CA TYR A 32 13.90 -12.62 -13.25
C TYR A 32 12.51 -12.02 -13.45
N CYS A 33 12.44 -10.88 -14.15
CA CYS A 33 11.18 -10.23 -14.50
C CYS A 33 11.16 -9.85 -15.98
N VAL A 34 9.96 -9.57 -16.50
CA VAL A 34 9.81 -9.08 -17.88
C VAL A 34 9.97 -7.56 -17.88
N SER A 35 10.82 -7.06 -18.76
CA SER A 35 11.09 -5.63 -18.89
C SER A 35 9.88 -4.87 -19.45
N VAL A 36 9.54 -3.78 -18.77
CA VAL A 36 8.44 -2.87 -19.11
C VAL A 36 8.99 -1.45 -19.27
N LYS A 37 8.49 -0.71 -20.25
CA LYS A 37 8.81 0.70 -20.47
C LYS A 37 7.53 1.54 -20.40
N LYS A 38 7.53 2.58 -19.55
CA LYS A 38 6.42 3.56 -19.50
C LYS A 38 6.53 4.57 -20.64
N LYS A 39 5.39 4.94 -21.22
CA LYS A 39 5.25 6.00 -22.24
C LYS A 39 3.99 6.81 -21.90
N GLY A 40 4.16 7.86 -21.09
CA GLY A 40 3.02 8.60 -20.54
C GLY A 40 2.22 7.73 -19.58
N ASP A 41 0.90 7.65 -19.78
CA ASP A 41 -0.01 6.78 -19.03
C ASP A 41 0.01 5.31 -19.48
N ASP A 42 0.66 5.01 -20.61
CA ASP A 42 0.72 3.67 -21.18
C ASP A 42 2.00 2.91 -20.81
N ILE A 43 1.90 1.59 -20.85
CA ILE A 43 3.05 0.68 -20.68
C ILE A 43 3.31 -0.12 -21.96
N ILE A 44 4.58 -0.34 -22.26
CA ILE A 44 5.04 -1.18 -23.37
C ILE A 44 5.84 -2.33 -22.80
N PHE A 45 5.38 -3.57 -23.03
CA PHE A 45 6.11 -4.77 -22.67
C PHE A 45 7.21 -5.05 -23.70
N LEU A 46 8.46 -4.99 -23.28
CA LEU A 46 9.62 -5.18 -24.17
C LEU A 46 9.90 -6.66 -24.47
N ARG A 47 9.12 -7.59 -23.91
CA ARG A 47 9.28 -9.05 -24.04
C ARG A 47 10.70 -9.55 -23.74
N LYS A 48 11.45 -8.78 -22.97
CA LYS A 48 12.84 -9.07 -22.60
C LYS A 48 12.88 -9.50 -21.14
N ILE A 49 13.43 -10.68 -20.86
CA ILE A 49 13.66 -11.12 -19.49
C ILE A 49 14.92 -10.44 -18.96
N ILE A 50 14.82 -9.81 -17.81
CA ILE A 50 15.91 -9.12 -17.11
C ILE A 50 16.06 -9.70 -15.70
N ARG A 51 17.26 -9.58 -15.14
CA ARG A 51 17.56 -10.08 -13.80
C ARG A 51 17.01 -9.13 -12.73
N GLY A 52 16.40 -9.68 -11.69
CA GLY A 52 15.78 -8.93 -10.59
C GLY A 52 14.31 -9.28 -10.36
N GLY A 53 13.74 -8.74 -9.27
CA GLY A 53 12.30 -8.74 -9.03
C GLY A 53 11.57 -7.69 -9.88
N ALA A 54 10.25 -7.75 -9.92
CA ALA A 54 9.46 -6.64 -10.47
C ALA A 54 9.31 -5.54 -9.42
N ASP A 55 9.65 -4.30 -9.77
CA ASP A 55 9.61 -3.16 -8.83
C ASP A 55 8.17 -2.71 -8.51
N LYS A 56 7.22 -2.97 -9.41
CA LYS A 56 5.81 -2.55 -9.30
C LYS A 56 4.87 -3.56 -9.97
N SER A 57 3.64 -3.62 -9.48
CA SER A 57 2.53 -4.29 -10.14
C SER A 57 1.94 -3.38 -11.22
N TYR A 58 1.70 -3.93 -12.41
CA TYR A 58 1.17 -3.19 -13.57
C TYR A 58 -0.29 -3.54 -13.90
N GLY A 59 -1.05 -4.02 -12.90
CA GLY A 59 -2.40 -4.57 -13.13
C GLY A 59 -3.38 -3.52 -13.67
N VAL A 60 -3.33 -2.29 -13.15
CA VAL A 60 -4.20 -1.20 -13.59
C VAL A 60 -3.84 -0.75 -15.00
N GLU A 61 -2.55 -0.69 -15.33
CA GLU A 61 -2.10 -0.37 -16.68
C GLU A 61 -2.44 -1.47 -17.70
N VAL A 62 -2.36 -2.75 -17.32
CA VAL A 62 -2.80 -3.88 -18.17
C VAL A 62 -4.31 -3.83 -18.40
N ALA A 63 -5.10 -3.48 -17.39
CA ALA A 63 -6.55 -3.30 -17.52
C ALA A 63 -6.90 -2.19 -18.54
N GLY A 64 -6.15 -1.09 -18.55
CA GLY A 64 -6.30 -0.03 -19.56
C GLY A 64 -6.04 -0.55 -20.98
N LEU A 65 -4.97 -1.32 -21.17
CA LEU A 65 -4.66 -1.96 -22.46
C LEU A 65 -5.72 -2.99 -22.90
N ALA A 66 -6.39 -3.64 -21.95
CA ALA A 66 -7.46 -4.60 -22.20
C ALA A 66 -8.79 -3.94 -22.61
N GLY A 67 -8.88 -2.61 -22.60
CA GLY A 67 -10.08 -1.87 -22.99
C GLY A 67 -11.13 -1.76 -21.89
N ILE A 68 -10.73 -1.91 -20.62
CA ILE A 68 -11.63 -1.64 -19.48
C ILE A 68 -12.04 -0.15 -19.48
N PRO A 69 -13.31 0.20 -19.16
CA PRO A 69 -13.79 1.58 -19.24
C PRO A 69 -12.92 2.57 -18.43
N PRO A 70 -12.66 3.79 -18.97
CA PRO A 70 -11.78 4.77 -18.32
C PRO A 70 -12.18 5.12 -16.88
N GLN A 71 -13.49 5.21 -16.61
CA GLN A 71 -14.02 5.50 -15.27
C GLN A 71 -13.63 4.42 -14.23
N VAL A 72 -13.56 3.16 -14.66
CA VAL A 72 -13.15 2.03 -13.80
C VAL A 72 -11.65 2.09 -13.55
N ILE A 73 -10.85 2.39 -14.58
CA ILE A 73 -9.40 2.57 -14.45
C ILE A 73 -9.07 3.72 -13.50
N GLU A 74 -9.76 4.84 -13.63
CA GLU A 74 -9.58 6.01 -12.77
C GLU A 74 -9.89 5.69 -11.30
N ARG A 75 -11.01 5.00 -11.03
CA ARG A 75 -11.34 4.55 -9.68
C ARG A 75 -10.30 3.57 -9.13
N ALA A 76 -9.81 2.65 -9.94
CA ALA A 76 -8.76 1.71 -9.53
C ALA A 76 -7.45 2.43 -9.20
N LYS A 77 -7.05 3.45 -9.98
CA LYS A 77 -5.88 4.30 -9.67
C LYS A 77 -6.04 5.04 -8.34
N MET A 78 -7.23 5.58 -8.04
CA MET A 78 -7.50 6.23 -6.76
C MET A 78 -7.33 5.26 -5.58
N ILE A 79 -7.94 4.08 -5.66
CA ILE A 79 -7.83 3.05 -4.60
C ILE A 79 -6.38 2.59 -4.44
N LEU A 80 -5.64 2.43 -5.54
CA LEU A 80 -4.22 2.06 -5.49
C LEU A 80 -3.38 3.10 -4.76
N ASN A 81 -3.61 4.40 -5.04
CA ASN A 81 -2.91 5.48 -4.34
C ASN A 81 -3.23 5.48 -2.83
N GLU A 82 -4.49 5.27 -2.45
CA GLU A 82 -4.89 5.14 -1.03
C GLU A 82 -4.17 3.98 -0.32
N LEU A 83 -4.02 2.84 -1.00
CA LEU A 83 -3.31 1.67 -0.48
C LEU A 83 -1.79 1.90 -0.38
N ASP A 84 -1.18 2.50 -1.40
CA ASP A 84 0.25 2.80 -1.42
C ASP A 84 0.62 3.83 -0.33
N GLU A 85 -0.21 4.86 -0.12
CA GLU A 85 -0.04 5.82 0.98
C GLU A 85 -0.15 5.13 2.35
N ALA A 86 -1.09 4.20 2.50
CA ALA A 86 -1.21 3.41 3.73
C ALA A 86 0.02 2.52 3.98
N ASP A 87 0.67 2.01 2.94
CA ASP A 87 1.86 1.15 3.06
C ASP A 87 3.19 1.92 3.20
N ILE A 88 3.35 3.10 2.58
CA ILE A 88 4.52 3.98 2.81
C ILE A 88 4.57 4.41 4.29
N ASN A 89 3.42 4.68 4.89
CA ASN A 89 3.30 4.97 6.31
C ASN A 89 3.68 3.76 7.21
N LYS A 90 3.58 2.52 6.70
CA LYS A 90 4.11 1.31 7.36
C LYS A 90 5.62 1.13 7.16
N ALA A 91 6.17 1.48 6.00
CA ALA A 91 7.59 1.29 5.69
C ALA A 91 8.52 2.12 6.61
N HIS A 92 8.10 3.33 6.99
CA HIS A 92 8.80 4.14 8.00
C HIS A 92 8.74 3.54 9.42
N LYS A 93 7.87 2.56 9.69
CA LYS A 93 7.77 1.84 10.99
C LYS A 93 8.43 0.44 10.99
N LYS A 94 9.01 -0.04 9.89
CA LYS A 94 9.63 -1.39 9.78
C LYS A 94 11.02 -1.55 10.46
N LYS A 95 11.37 -0.72 11.45
CA LYS A 95 12.32 -1.11 12.51
C LYS A 95 11.56 -1.38 13.80
N ARG A 96 10.88 -2.53 13.88
CA ARG A 96 10.86 -3.44 15.05
C ARG A 96 9.71 -4.47 14.96
N GLN A 97 10.14 -5.73 14.97
CA GLN A 97 9.55 -6.91 15.62
C GLN A 97 8.35 -7.63 14.97
N LYS A 98 8.39 -8.96 15.16
CA LYS A 98 7.63 -10.06 14.54
C LYS A 98 6.12 -10.00 14.87
N PRO A 99 5.24 -10.56 14.01
CA PRO A 99 3.81 -10.56 14.26
C PRO A 99 3.44 -11.66 15.26
N VAL A 100 2.49 -11.36 16.14
CA VAL A 100 1.72 -12.33 16.94
C VAL A 100 0.25 -12.13 16.59
N ASP A 101 -0.45 -13.24 16.47
CA ASP A 101 -1.86 -13.37 16.08
C ASP A 101 -2.84 -12.47 16.85
N GLY A 102 -3.89 -12.06 16.13
CA GLY A 102 -5.18 -11.71 16.72
C GLY A 102 -5.26 -10.36 17.45
N GLN A 103 -5.28 -9.24 16.71
CA GLN A 103 -5.87 -8.01 17.25
C GLN A 103 -6.36 -7.07 16.13
N LEU A 104 -7.61 -7.28 15.70
CA LEU A 104 -8.43 -6.15 15.29
C LEU A 104 -8.59 -5.26 16.53
N ASP A 105 -8.47 -3.95 16.34
CA ASP A 105 -8.91 -2.90 17.27
C ASP A 105 -7.91 -2.24 18.25
N LEU A 106 -6.59 -2.26 17.98
CA LEU A 106 -5.61 -1.50 18.80
C LEU A 106 -4.81 -0.43 18.06
N PHE A 107 -5.06 -0.19 16.76
CA PHE A 107 -4.13 0.60 15.91
C PHE A 107 -4.65 1.94 15.39
N THR A 108 -5.89 2.33 15.65
CA THR A 108 -6.42 3.67 15.34
C THR A 108 -6.04 4.72 16.38
N SER A 109 -5.85 4.34 17.66
CA SER A 109 -5.56 5.28 18.75
C SER A 109 -4.10 5.75 18.81
N SER A 110 -3.16 4.98 18.25
CA SER A 110 -1.72 5.21 18.40
C SER A 110 -1.08 6.09 17.30
N SER A 111 -1.83 6.50 16.27
CA SER A 111 -1.30 7.20 15.09
C SER A 111 -1.62 8.70 14.99
N LEU A 112 -2.39 9.26 15.92
CA LEU A 112 -2.73 10.68 15.94
C LEU A 112 -1.65 11.49 16.68
N SER A 113 -1.25 12.63 16.12
CA SER A 113 -0.48 13.65 16.82
C SER A 113 -1.22 14.11 18.08
N LYS A 114 -0.51 14.71 19.04
CA LYS A 114 -1.14 15.18 20.27
C LYS A 114 -2.30 16.16 19.97
N ALA A 115 -2.12 17.03 18.98
CA ALA A 115 -3.14 17.97 18.52
C ALA A 115 -4.34 17.25 17.88
N GLU A 116 -4.09 16.23 17.06
CA GLU A 116 -5.16 15.45 16.43
C GLU A 116 -5.99 14.65 17.44
N ARG A 117 -5.36 14.08 18.49
CA ARG A 117 -6.10 13.41 19.58
C ARG A 117 -6.99 14.36 20.35
N GLU A 118 -6.46 15.55 20.66
CA GLU A 118 -7.21 16.57 21.39
C GLU A 118 -8.44 17.04 20.61
N VAL A 119 -8.29 17.24 19.30
CA VAL A 119 -9.39 17.58 18.39
C VAL A 119 -10.41 16.43 18.29
N LEU A 120 -9.94 15.18 18.24
CA LEU A 120 -10.82 14.02 18.16
C LEU A 120 -11.68 13.85 19.42
N ASP A 121 -11.08 14.04 20.59
CA ASP A 121 -11.79 13.97 21.87
C ASP A 121 -12.79 15.12 22.01
N GLU A 122 -12.41 16.33 21.59
CA GLU A 122 -13.31 17.48 21.57
C GLU A 122 -14.53 17.22 20.66
N LEU A 123 -14.32 16.68 19.45
CA LEU A 123 -15.40 16.29 18.53
C LEU A 123 -16.30 15.18 19.06
N ARG A 124 -15.76 14.20 19.80
CA ARG A 124 -16.56 13.11 20.40
C ARG A 124 -17.51 13.58 21.48
N THR A 125 -17.14 14.65 22.19
CA THR A 125 -17.95 15.21 23.28
C THR A 125 -18.90 16.31 22.83
N LEU A 126 -18.76 16.78 21.58
CA LEU A 126 -19.56 17.86 21.04
C LEU A 126 -20.93 17.35 20.60
N ASP A 127 -22.00 17.97 21.11
CA ASP A 127 -23.37 17.70 20.70
C ASP A 127 -23.84 18.78 19.70
N PRO A 128 -23.98 18.46 18.40
CA PRO A 128 -24.41 19.41 17.39
C PRO A 128 -25.86 19.90 17.59
N SER A 129 -26.69 19.14 18.31
CA SER A 129 -28.09 19.47 18.53
C SER A 129 -28.30 20.50 19.67
N ALA A 130 -27.30 20.68 20.52
CA ALA A 130 -27.34 21.57 21.67
C ALA A 130 -26.63 22.92 21.44
N ILE A 131 -26.11 23.18 20.24
CA ILE A 131 -25.29 24.37 19.94
C ILE A 131 -25.94 25.24 18.87
N THR A 132 -25.74 26.56 18.98
CA THR A 132 -26.24 27.47 17.94
C THR A 132 -25.38 27.36 16.67
N PRO A 133 -25.92 27.67 15.48
CA PRO A 133 -25.15 27.65 14.24
C PRO A 133 -23.89 28.53 14.28
N LEU A 134 -23.95 29.66 14.99
CA LEU A 134 -22.82 30.56 15.17
C LEU A 134 -21.73 29.93 16.06
N ASP A 135 -22.14 29.29 17.15
CA ASP A 135 -21.19 28.59 18.03
C ASP A 135 -20.54 27.40 17.33
N ALA A 136 -21.28 26.68 16.48
CA ALA A 136 -20.75 25.60 15.66
C ALA A 136 -19.63 26.10 14.72
N LEU A 137 -19.86 27.22 14.03
CA LEU A 137 -18.86 27.84 13.17
C LEU A 137 -17.61 28.29 13.95
N ASN A 138 -17.81 28.91 15.11
CA ASN A 138 -16.70 29.34 15.96
C ASN A 138 -15.86 28.14 16.45
N ARG A 139 -16.51 27.05 16.86
CA ARG A 139 -15.84 25.80 17.29
C ARG A 139 -15.08 25.14 16.16
N LEU A 140 -15.66 25.04 14.96
CA LEU A 140 -14.96 24.52 13.79
C LEU A 140 -13.71 25.35 13.44
N TYR A 141 -13.80 26.68 13.57
CA TYR A 141 -12.67 27.57 13.37
C TYR A 141 -11.54 27.31 14.39
N THR A 142 -11.89 27.15 15.67
CA THR A 142 -10.91 26.82 16.72
C THR A 142 -10.25 25.46 16.48
N LEU A 143 -11.03 24.43 16.12
CA LEU A 143 -10.50 23.10 15.81
C LEU A 143 -9.56 23.14 14.60
N GLN A 144 -9.90 23.91 13.56
CA GLN A 144 -9.03 24.09 12.40
C GLN A 144 -7.70 24.77 12.76
N GLN A 145 -7.72 25.77 13.64
CA GLN A 145 -6.49 26.43 14.12
C GLN A 145 -5.59 25.49 14.93
N LYS A 146 -6.16 24.53 15.68
CA LYS A 146 -5.39 23.53 16.42
C LYS A 146 -4.67 22.51 15.51
N LEU A 147 -5.13 22.34 14.26
CA LEU A 147 -4.56 21.40 13.29
C LEU A 147 -3.57 22.03 12.30
N LYS A 148 -3.49 23.38 12.27
CA LYS A 148 -2.48 24.12 11.49
C LYS A 148 -1.17 24.22 12.25
#